data_AF-A0A257KUF1-F1
#
_entry.id   AF-A0A257KUF1-F1
#
_cell.length_a   1.000
_cell.length_b   1.000
_cell.length_c   1.000
_cell.angle_alpha   90.00
_cell.angle_beta   90.00
_cell.angle_gamma   90.00
#
_symmetry.space_group_name_H-M   'P 1'
#
loop_
_entity.id
_entity.type
_entity.pdbx_description
1 polymer ?
#
loop_
_entity_poly.entity_id
_entity_poly.type
_entity_poly.pdbx_seq_one_letter_code
_entity_poly.pdbx_strand_id
1 'polypeptide(L)'
;MAARPSWDLTALLNAADPGAPRPERHLWLVRLIEWLRHGDHSAEPADATPKPVLRLKHLLNVLERHDEPRGRIVGLLARLWAESDVAALFADLGLGTRRGLWGEVGDRLALRLLPPTPDTDDLATLSRLLFTHDDDARWLLAIDEATLARLARLFSAARDTVPALADWRAPLLQAMTWLVSAIRAAAFAPELRQRMTPALLADKPFEQLVRASEALADALRAGDATTGQHATYLRALLQHCRAAADSVHEHLEAHGVSVDIVFEVAQLQARVQRLEWLIDLALSDMPQRELQQLLVALVGVSRRRRSLRALLGEQYSLMARKVAERHAETGEHYITRNRDEYRAMLRAAAGGGAIIGGTTFAKFAILALGLAPFWAGFGAGMNYAVSFLILHLLHWTVATKQPAMTAPAMAE
;
A
#
# COMPACT_ATOMS: atom_id res chain seq x y z
N MET A 1 33.55 -5.47 5.63
CA MET A 1 32.52 -4.44 5.91
C MET A 1 33.16 -3.44 6.86
N ALA A 2 33.66 -2.31 6.34
CA ALA A 2 34.27 -1.29 7.19
C ALA A 2 33.19 -0.68 8.10
N ALA A 3 33.41 -0.69 9.41
CA ALA A 3 32.53 -0.06 10.37
C ALA A 3 32.43 1.43 10.01
N ARG A 4 31.24 1.89 9.60
CA ARG A 4 30.97 3.32 9.44
C ARG A 4 31.24 3.99 10.79
N PRO A 5 31.91 5.15 10.84
CA PRO A 5 32.16 5.85 12.10
C PRO A 5 30.81 6.10 12.79
N SER A 6 30.61 5.46 13.94
CA SER A 6 29.42 5.67 14.75
C SER A 6 29.51 7.06 15.33
N TRP A 7 28.60 7.94 14.93
CA TRP A 7 28.51 9.28 15.52
C TRP A 7 28.26 9.15 17.02
N ASP A 8 29.09 9.78 17.84
CA ASP A 8 28.82 9.95 19.27
C ASP A 8 27.74 11.03 19.46
N LEU A 9 26.96 10.96 20.54
CA LEU A 9 25.91 11.94 20.85
C LEU A 9 26.50 13.35 20.93
N THR A 10 27.67 13.51 21.55
CA THR A 10 28.37 14.80 21.65
C THR A 10 28.67 15.39 20.27
N ALA A 11 29.13 14.55 19.33
CA ALA A 11 29.39 14.98 17.95
C ALA A 11 28.10 15.38 17.22
N LEU A 12 27.00 14.65 17.43
CA LEU A 12 25.68 15.01 16.87
C LEU A 12 25.16 16.33 17.42
N LEU A 13 25.25 16.55 18.73
CA LEU A 13 24.83 17.79 19.36
C LEU A 13 25.67 18.97 18.87
N ASN A 14 26.98 18.79 18.72
CA ASN A 14 27.88 19.83 18.21
C ASN A 14 27.65 20.14 16.74
N ALA A 15 27.28 19.16 15.92
CA ALA A 15 26.95 19.33 14.51
C ALA A 15 25.54 19.87 14.26
N ALA A 16 24.73 20.08 15.30
CA ALA A 16 23.39 20.65 15.16
C ALA A 16 23.50 22.15 14.80
N ASP A 17 23.14 22.52 13.57
CA ASP A 17 23.17 23.90 13.08
C ASP A 17 21.86 24.29 12.36
N PRO A 18 21.00 25.11 12.99
CA PRO A 18 19.79 25.66 12.35
C PRO A 18 20.04 26.47 11.07
N GLY A 19 21.21 27.09 10.96
CA GLY A 19 21.60 27.95 9.84
C GLY A 19 22.15 27.18 8.64
N ALA A 20 22.43 25.89 8.80
CA ALA A 20 22.95 25.05 7.72
C ALA A 20 21.93 24.91 6.56
N PRO A 21 22.41 24.67 5.33
CA PRO A 21 21.54 24.37 4.19
C PRO A 21 20.59 23.20 4.48
N ARG A 22 19.40 23.21 3.86
CA ARG A 22 18.38 22.17 4.02
C ARG A 22 18.92 20.73 3.94
N PRO A 23 19.74 20.36 2.93
CA PRO A 23 20.25 18.98 2.82
C PRO A 23 21.09 18.56 4.01
N GLU A 24 21.89 19.48 4.58
CA GLU A 24 22.74 19.21 5.73
C GLU A 24 21.91 19.00 7.01
N ARG A 25 20.87 19.83 7.21
CA ARG A 25 19.93 19.65 8.33
C ARG A 25 19.18 18.32 8.23
N HIS A 26 18.78 17.92 7.03
CA HIS A 26 18.10 16.64 6.80
C HIS A 26 19.04 15.44 6.98
N LEU A 27 20.30 15.56 6.52
CA LEU A 27 21.34 14.56 6.79
C LEU A 27 21.64 14.45 8.30
N TRP A 28 21.63 15.56 9.03
CA TRP A 28 21.75 15.54 10.49
C TRP A 28 20.59 14.76 11.14
N LEU A 29 19.34 14.98 10.70
CA LEU A 29 18.19 14.21 11.18
C LEU A 29 18.31 12.72 10.87
N VAL A 30 18.76 12.37 9.65
CA VAL A 30 19.03 10.98 9.27
C VAL A 30 20.07 10.37 10.20
N ARG A 31 21.18 11.06 10.46
CA ARG A 31 22.24 10.60 11.39
C ARG A 31 21.74 10.47 12.83
N LEU A 32 20.87 11.37 13.28
CA LEU A 32 20.24 11.29 14.60
C LEU A 32 19.40 10.01 14.72
N ILE A 33 18.56 9.72 13.73
CA ILE A 33 17.75 8.49 13.70
C ILE A 33 18.64 7.24 13.59
N GLU A 34 19.69 7.29 12.76
CA GLU A 34 20.68 6.21 12.69
C GLU A 34 21.36 5.98 14.04
N TRP A 35 21.72 7.03 14.77
CA TRP A 35 22.28 6.93 16.11
C TRP A 35 21.28 6.36 17.12
N LEU A 36 19.99 6.73 17.06
CA LEU A 36 18.98 6.10 17.90
C LEU A 36 18.92 4.60 17.65
N ARG A 37 19.02 4.16 16.39
CA ARG A 37 19.05 2.73 16.04
C ARG A 37 20.35 2.03 16.40
N HIS A 38 21.47 2.74 16.34
CA HIS A 38 22.79 2.12 16.30
C HIS A 38 23.06 1.24 17.54
N GLY A 39 23.40 -0.02 17.31
CA GLY A 39 23.63 -1.01 18.35
C GLY A 39 23.22 -2.39 17.86
N ASP A 40 23.79 -3.43 18.47
CA ASP A 40 23.51 -4.80 18.06
C ASP A 40 22.03 -5.16 18.32
N HIS A 41 21.32 -5.61 17.28
CA HIS A 41 19.95 -6.14 17.37
C HIS A 41 19.92 -7.60 17.86
N SER A 42 21.08 -8.18 18.16
CA SER A 42 21.19 -9.52 18.72
C SER A 42 20.52 -9.62 20.10
N ALA A 43 19.39 -10.33 20.12
CA ALA A 43 18.77 -10.95 21.29
C ALA A 43 18.59 -10.04 22.52
N GLU A 44 17.85 -8.93 22.38
CA GLU A 44 17.21 -8.37 23.57
C GLU A 44 15.99 -9.24 23.95
N PRO A 45 15.74 -9.52 25.24
CA PRO A 45 14.54 -10.21 25.69
C PRO A 45 13.28 -9.50 25.15
N ALA A 46 12.23 -10.26 24.83
CA ALA A 46 10.99 -9.71 24.26
C ALA A 46 10.35 -8.58 25.11
N ASP A 47 10.64 -8.54 26.42
CA ASP A 47 10.14 -7.54 27.38
C ASP A 47 11.12 -6.37 27.66
N ALA A 48 12.31 -6.34 27.05
CA ALA A 48 13.26 -5.25 27.27
C ALA A 48 12.82 -3.98 26.50
N THR A 49 12.99 -2.81 27.12
CA THR A 49 12.79 -1.52 26.43
C THR A 49 13.76 -1.42 25.26
N PRO A 50 13.30 -1.22 24.02
CA PRO A 50 14.19 -1.18 22.86
C PRO A 50 15.28 -0.11 23.01
N LYS A 51 16.54 -0.44 22.64
CA LYS A 51 17.67 0.52 22.68
C LYS A 51 17.37 1.91 22.09
N PRO A 52 16.63 2.05 20.97
CA PRO A 52 16.28 3.38 20.45
C PRO A 52 15.51 4.24 21.44
N VAL A 53 14.62 3.63 22.23
CA VAL A 53 13.86 4.33 23.28
C VAL A 53 14.78 4.75 24.43
N LEU A 54 15.75 3.91 24.82
CA LEU A 54 16.74 4.27 25.85
C LEU A 54 17.63 5.44 25.40
N ARG A 55 18.09 5.43 24.16
CA ARG A 55 18.90 6.52 23.58
C ARG A 55 18.09 7.79 23.41
N LEU A 56 16.82 7.68 23.04
CA LEU A 56 15.89 8.81 22.99
C LEU A 56 15.72 9.45 24.37
N LYS A 57 15.52 8.64 25.43
CA LYS A 57 15.47 9.13 26.81
C LYS A 57 16.78 9.82 27.20
N HIS A 58 17.92 9.24 26.83
CA HIS A 58 19.23 9.84 27.09
C HIS A 58 19.41 11.19 26.39
N LEU A 59 19.07 11.28 25.10
CA LEU A 59 19.07 12.53 24.34
C LEU A 59 18.22 13.59 25.05
N LEU A 60 16.97 13.27 25.37
CA LEU A 60 16.07 14.21 26.05
C LEU A 60 16.61 14.64 27.42
N ASN A 61 17.25 13.73 28.18
CA ASN A 61 17.88 14.09 29.46
C ASN A 61 19.02 15.10 29.27
N VAL A 62 19.81 14.97 28.20
CA VAL A 62 20.88 15.91 27.89
C VAL A 62 20.29 17.26 27.47
N LEU A 63 19.27 17.27 26.60
CA LEU A 63 18.63 18.53 26.16
C LEU A 63 17.94 19.28 27.31
N GLU A 64 17.35 18.58 28.27
CA GLU A 64 16.74 19.20 29.44
C GLU A 64 17.77 19.78 30.44
N ARG A 65 19.04 19.40 30.34
CA ARG A 65 20.13 19.88 31.21
C ARG A 65 21.03 20.93 30.56
N HIS A 66 20.98 21.08 29.25
CA HIS A 66 21.88 21.96 28.50
C HIS A 66 21.10 22.82 27.51
N ASP A 67 20.97 24.12 27.83
CA ASP A 67 20.15 25.06 27.06
C ASP A 67 20.69 25.34 25.66
N GLU A 68 22.00 25.42 25.48
CA GLU A 68 22.60 25.72 24.17
C GLU A 68 22.34 24.59 23.14
N PRO A 69 22.67 23.31 23.40
CA PRO A 69 22.28 22.21 22.52
C PRO A 69 20.76 22.13 22.29
N ARG A 70 19.96 22.37 23.33
CA ARG A 70 18.50 22.40 23.21
C ARG A 70 18.03 23.48 22.25
N GLY A 71 18.56 24.70 22.36
CA GLY A 71 18.23 25.83 21.48
C GLY A 71 18.54 25.53 20.02
N ARG A 72 19.70 24.90 19.74
CA ARG A 72 20.07 24.48 18.38
C ARG A 72 19.12 23.43 17.81
N ILE A 73 18.73 22.42 18.59
CA ILE A 73 17.76 21.42 18.13
C ILE A 73 16.37 22.02 17.94
N VAL A 74 15.92 22.88 18.85
CA VAL A 74 14.65 23.61 18.72
C VAL A 74 14.64 24.44 17.42
N GLY A 75 15.73 25.15 17.12
CA GLY A 75 15.88 25.90 15.87
C GLY A 75 15.87 25.02 14.62
N LEU A 76 16.53 23.85 14.66
CA LEU A 76 16.49 22.87 13.58
C LEU A 76 15.08 22.33 13.32
N LEU A 77 14.36 21.97 14.39
CA LEU A 77 12.99 21.47 14.30
C LEU A 77 12.02 22.55 13.79
N ALA A 78 12.21 23.80 14.22
CA ALA A 78 11.43 24.94 13.76
C ALA A 78 11.61 25.17 12.26
N ARG A 79 12.86 25.11 11.79
CA ARG A 79 13.20 25.20 10.36
C ARG A 79 12.63 24.03 9.56
N LEU A 80 12.73 22.81 10.08
CA LEU A 80 12.13 21.64 9.46
C LEU A 80 10.63 21.84 9.25
N TRP A 81 9.89 22.27 10.28
CA TRP A 81 8.46 22.49 10.16
C TRP A 81 8.10 23.66 9.22
N ALA A 82 8.85 24.75 9.28
CA ALA A 82 8.56 25.94 8.47
C ALA A 82 8.83 25.72 6.98
N GLU A 83 9.81 24.86 6.65
CA GLU A 83 10.28 24.66 5.28
C GLU A 83 9.85 23.33 4.65
N SER A 84 9.15 22.47 5.40
CA SER A 84 8.69 21.16 4.92
C SER A 84 7.17 21.11 4.78
N ASP A 85 6.72 20.36 3.79
CA ASP A 85 5.34 19.99 3.60
C ASP A 85 4.96 18.84 4.55
N VAL A 86 4.53 19.22 5.75
CA VAL A 86 4.10 18.28 6.78
C VAL A 86 2.78 17.59 6.39
N ALA A 87 1.93 18.26 5.61
CA ALA A 87 0.67 17.67 5.13
C ALA A 87 0.94 16.46 4.22
N ALA A 88 1.98 16.51 3.39
CA ALA A 88 2.42 15.38 2.56
C ALA A 88 2.77 14.12 3.38
N LEU A 89 3.37 14.26 4.57
CA LEU A 89 3.61 13.12 5.47
C LEU A 89 2.30 12.39 5.80
N PHE A 90 1.25 13.15 6.10
CA PHE A 90 -0.04 12.60 6.51
C PHE A 90 -0.89 12.13 5.34
N ALA A 91 -0.85 12.85 4.21
CA ALA A 91 -1.68 12.57 3.04
C ALA A 91 -1.06 11.54 2.09
N ASP A 92 0.27 11.53 1.91
CA ASP A 92 0.91 10.81 0.80
C ASP A 92 1.79 9.66 1.25
N LEU A 93 2.32 9.67 2.49
CA LEU A 93 3.22 8.60 2.94
C LEU A 93 2.51 7.24 2.90
N GLY A 94 3.07 6.34 2.10
CA GLY A 94 2.52 5.00 1.93
C GLY A 94 1.18 4.98 1.19
N LEU A 95 0.83 6.00 0.42
CA LEU A 95 -0.25 5.98 -0.55
C LEU A 95 0.34 6.13 -1.96
N GLY A 96 -0.28 5.46 -2.94
CA GLY A 96 0.19 5.50 -4.32
C GLY A 96 -0.11 6.85 -4.98
N THR A 97 0.90 7.42 -5.62
CA THR A 97 0.90 8.76 -6.23
C THR A 97 0.25 8.80 -7.61
N ARG A 98 0.35 7.71 -8.37
CA ARG A 98 -0.26 7.56 -9.69
C ARG A 98 -1.49 6.66 -9.65
N ARG A 99 -2.43 6.92 -10.58
CA ARG A 99 -3.56 6.01 -10.81
C ARG A 99 -3.07 4.73 -11.49
N GLY A 100 -3.61 3.59 -11.05
CA GLY A 100 -3.34 2.28 -11.61
C GLY A 100 -2.10 1.57 -11.06
N LEU A 101 -2.10 0.23 -11.16
CA LEU A 101 -1.07 -0.64 -10.60
C LEU A 101 0.30 -0.41 -11.26
N TRP A 102 0.30 -0.31 -12.59
CA TRP A 102 1.55 -0.23 -13.36
C TRP A 102 2.32 1.07 -13.10
N GLY A 103 1.61 2.17 -12.84
CA GLY A 103 2.22 3.43 -12.41
C GLY A 103 2.95 3.27 -11.08
N GLU A 104 2.31 2.62 -10.10
CA GLU A 104 2.89 2.33 -8.78
C GLU A 104 4.10 1.38 -8.87
N VAL A 105 4.04 0.35 -9.73
CA VAL A 105 5.18 -0.55 -9.98
C VAL A 105 6.37 0.24 -10.55
N GLY A 106 6.11 1.12 -11.52
CA GLY A 106 7.12 2.00 -12.10
C GLY A 106 7.77 2.93 -11.07
N ASP A 107 6.96 3.58 -10.24
CA ASP A 107 7.43 4.49 -9.19
C ASP A 107 8.31 3.73 -8.16
N ARG A 108 7.90 2.52 -7.75
CA ARG A 108 8.70 1.68 -6.84
C ARG A 108 10.01 1.19 -7.45
N LEU A 109 10.03 0.90 -8.75
CA LEU A 109 11.25 0.52 -9.46
C LEU A 109 12.21 1.71 -9.58
N ALA A 110 11.68 2.89 -9.91
CA ALA A 110 12.47 4.12 -9.96
C ALA A 110 13.13 4.42 -8.60
N LEU A 111 12.38 4.29 -7.49
CA LEU A 111 12.91 4.49 -6.14
C LEU A 111 13.96 3.46 -5.71
N ARG A 112 14.01 2.28 -6.34
CA ARG A 112 15.09 1.30 -6.12
C ARG A 112 16.37 1.68 -6.85
N LEU A 113 16.25 2.38 -7.99
CA LEU A 113 17.39 2.77 -8.83
C LEU A 113 17.94 4.15 -8.43
N LEU A 114 17.07 5.06 -8.02
CA LEU A 114 17.39 6.44 -7.66
C LEU A 114 16.94 6.69 -6.22
N PRO A 115 17.84 6.59 -5.22
CA PRO A 115 17.49 6.87 -3.85
C PRO A 115 17.05 8.35 -3.71
N PRO A 116 16.07 8.63 -2.82
CA PRO A 116 15.59 9.99 -2.60
C PRO A 116 16.72 10.90 -2.10
N THR A 117 16.68 12.17 -2.49
CA THR A 117 17.64 13.19 -2.05
C THR A 117 17.25 13.73 -0.66
N PRO A 118 18.21 14.02 0.24
CA PRO A 118 17.94 14.76 1.46
C PRO A 118 17.50 16.21 1.18
N ASP A 119 17.74 16.72 -0.02
CA ASP A 119 17.24 18.04 -0.45
C ASP A 119 15.78 17.96 -0.91
N THR A 120 14.85 17.90 0.03
CA THR A 120 13.42 17.78 -0.23
C THR A 120 12.63 18.56 0.81
N ASP A 121 11.57 19.25 0.40
CA ASP A 121 10.55 19.80 1.29
C ASP A 121 9.45 18.78 1.64
N ASP A 122 9.27 17.73 0.83
CA ASP A 122 8.29 16.67 1.09
C ASP A 122 8.71 15.79 2.28
N LEU A 123 7.98 15.92 3.39
CA LEU A 123 8.23 15.15 4.60
C LEU A 123 7.88 13.66 4.43
N ALA A 124 7.01 13.28 3.49
CA ALA A 124 6.84 11.88 3.11
C ALA A 124 8.11 11.33 2.45
N THR A 125 8.77 12.12 1.59
CA THR A 125 10.07 11.75 1.02
C THR A 125 11.17 11.68 2.07
N LEU A 126 11.27 12.68 2.95
CA LEU A 126 12.25 12.65 4.04
C LEU A 126 12.02 11.47 4.99
N SER A 127 10.77 11.15 5.35
CA SER A 127 10.45 10.01 6.21
C SER A 127 10.94 8.67 5.62
N ARG A 128 11.02 8.56 4.29
CA ARG A 128 11.58 7.38 3.63
C ARG A 128 13.09 7.24 3.88
N LEU A 129 13.81 8.36 4.03
CA LEU A 129 15.22 8.39 4.42
C LEU A 129 15.40 8.16 5.92
N LEU A 130 14.48 8.68 6.74
CA LEU A 130 14.53 8.50 8.19
C LEU A 130 14.23 7.04 8.57
N PHE A 131 13.17 6.42 8.06
CA PHE A 131 12.69 5.08 8.45
C PHE A 131 13.03 3.99 7.43
N THR A 132 14.24 3.42 7.57
CA THR A 132 14.85 2.48 6.63
C THR A 132 14.87 1.03 7.11
N HIS A 133 14.53 0.73 8.36
CA HIS A 133 14.61 -0.60 8.96
C HIS A 133 13.22 -1.19 9.24
N ASP A 134 13.10 -2.53 9.24
CA ASP A 134 11.81 -3.19 9.49
C ASP A 134 11.33 -3.04 10.94
N ASP A 135 12.28 -2.83 11.85
CA ASP A 135 12.04 -2.69 13.28
C ASP A 135 11.60 -1.28 13.68
N ASP A 136 11.50 -0.35 12.73
CA ASP A 136 11.19 1.04 13.00
C ASP A 136 9.83 1.25 13.65
N ALA A 137 8.81 0.59 13.12
CA ALA A 137 7.47 0.62 13.70
C ALA A 137 7.45 0.05 15.14
N ARG A 138 8.31 -0.94 15.42
CA ARG A 138 8.36 -1.61 16.73
C ARG A 138 8.90 -0.69 17.82
N TRP A 139 10.04 -0.04 17.59
CA TRP A 139 10.60 0.85 18.62
C TRP A 139 9.80 2.15 18.76
N LEU A 140 9.22 2.65 17.67
CA LEU A 140 8.32 3.82 17.72
C LEU A 140 7.11 3.54 18.62
N LEU A 141 6.51 2.36 18.52
CA LEU A 141 5.39 1.94 19.37
C LEU A 141 5.78 1.78 20.85
N ALA A 142 7.05 1.42 21.11
CA ALA A 142 7.57 1.19 22.45
C ALA A 142 7.93 2.48 23.22
N ILE A 143 7.79 3.67 22.62
CA ILE A 143 7.98 4.94 23.34
C ILE A 143 6.85 5.10 24.36
N ASP A 144 7.21 5.21 25.64
CA ASP A 144 6.26 5.42 26.74
C ASP A 144 5.68 6.84 26.77
N GLU A 145 4.57 6.98 27.48
CA GLU A 145 3.81 8.23 27.61
C GLU A 145 4.65 9.39 28.16
N ALA A 146 5.50 9.14 29.16
CA ALA A 146 6.35 10.18 29.73
C ALA A 146 7.38 10.69 28.70
N THR A 147 7.95 9.79 27.90
CA THR A 147 8.88 10.15 26.82
C THR A 147 8.16 10.88 25.67
N LEU A 148 6.93 10.49 25.33
CA LEU A 148 6.10 11.20 24.36
C LEU A 148 5.77 12.62 24.82
N ALA A 149 5.41 12.81 26.10
CA ALA A 149 5.14 14.14 26.65
C ALA A 149 6.38 15.05 26.56
N ARG A 150 7.57 14.49 26.82
CA ARG A 150 8.85 15.23 26.68
C ARG A 150 9.14 15.62 25.23
N LEU A 151 8.89 14.73 24.28
CA LEU A 151 8.98 15.04 22.85
C LEU A 151 7.99 16.11 22.44
N ALA A 152 6.73 16.01 22.88
CA ALA A 152 5.69 16.99 22.59
C ALA A 152 6.10 18.39 23.07
N ARG A 153 6.72 18.51 24.26
CA ARG A 153 7.27 19.79 24.76
C ARG A 153 8.40 20.32 23.88
N LEU A 154 9.28 19.45 23.37
CA LEU A 154 10.37 19.86 22.47
C LEU A 154 9.83 20.38 21.13
N PHE A 155 8.86 19.66 20.53
CA PHE A 155 8.21 20.09 19.30
C PHE A 155 7.36 21.35 19.49
N SER A 156 6.66 21.49 20.63
CA SER A 156 5.95 22.73 20.96
C SER A 156 6.91 23.90 21.04
N ALA A 157 8.04 23.75 21.74
CA ALA A 157 9.04 24.81 21.83
C ALA A 157 9.57 25.23 20.45
N ALA A 158 9.75 24.30 19.51
CA ALA A 158 10.12 24.60 18.13
C ALA A 158 9.01 25.34 17.38
N ARG A 159 7.77 24.85 17.48
CA ARG A 159 6.59 25.46 16.87
C ARG A 159 6.35 26.89 17.36
N ASP A 160 6.51 27.12 18.66
CA ASP A 160 6.26 28.43 19.29
C ASP A 160 7.28 29.50 18.82
N THR A 161 8.41 29.10 18.20
CA THR A 161 9.34 30.03 17.55
C THR A 161 8.88 30.49 16.15
N VAL A 162 7.85 29.86 15.58
CA VAL A 162 7.33 30.15 14.24
C VAL A 162 5.84 30.47 14.33
N PRO A 163 5.45 31.76 14.31
CA PRO A 163 4.04 32.17 14.50
C PRO A 163 3.06 31.53 13.50
N ALA A 164 3.50 31.30 12.26
CA ALA A 164 2.70 30.64 11.23
C ALA A 164 2.29 29.20 11.58
N LEU A 165 2.98 28.59 12.54
CA LEU A 165 2.76 27.22 12.99
C LEU A 165 2.01 27.16 14.33
N ALA A 166 1.47 28.27 14.85
CA ALA A 166 0.80 28.32 16.15
C ALA A 166 -0.32 27.27 16.28
N ASP A 167 -1.09 27.05 15.21
CA ASP A 167 -2.03 25.95 15.13
C ASP A 167 -1.34 24.65 14.66
N TRP A 168 -1.11 23.72 15.60
CA TRP A 168 -0.54 22.41 15.27
C TRP A 168 -1.47 21.53 14.42
N ARG A 169 -2.77 21.83 14.38
CA ARG A 169 -3.73 21.08 13.56
C ARG A 169 -3.66 21.50 12.10
N ALA A 170 -3.04 22.64 11.76
CA ALA A 170 -3.07 23.16 10.39
C ALA A 170 -2.57 22.15 9.33
N PRO A 171 -1.44 21.44 9.53
CA PRO A 171 -1.00 20.40 8.58
C PRO A 171 -1.95 19.20 8.51
N LEU A 172 -2.62 18.85 9.62
CA LEU A 172 -3.61 17.76 9.65
C LEU A 172 -4.83 18.15 8.81
N LEU A 173 -5.37 19.35 9.03
CA LEU A 173 -6.52 19.87 8.29
C LEU A 173 -6.20 19.99 6.79
N GLN A 174 -4.99 20.41 6.43
CA GLN A 174 -4.55 20.43 5.04
C GLN A 174 -4.49 19.02 4.43
N ALA A 175 -3.92 18.05 5.15
CA ALA A 175 -3.90 16.66 4.71
C ALA A 175 -5.31 16.06 4.56
N MET A 176 -6.25 16.41 5.45
CA MET A 176 -7.65 16.02 5.35
C MET A 176 -8.27 16.55 4.05
N THR A 177 -8.04 17.82 3.70
CA THR A 177 -8.51 18.42 2.44
C THR A 177 -7.98 17.67 1.22
N TRP A 178 -6.70 17.28 1.23
CA TRP A 178 -6.10 16.53 0.12
C TRP A 178 -6.68 15.13 0.00
N LEU A 179 -6.83 14.43 1.12
CA LEU A 179 -7.44 13.09 1.15
C LEU A 179 -8.89 13.12 0.68
N VAL A 180 -9.70 14.07 1.15
CA VAL A 180 -11.09 14.25 0.68
C VAL A 180 -11.12 14.50 -0.82
N SER A 181 -10.25 15.36 -1.33
CA SER A 181 -10.15 15.64 -2.77
C SER A 181 -9.77 14.39 -3.56
N ALA A 182 -8.80 13.60 -3.08
CA ALA A 182 -8.36 12.37 -3.72
C ALA A 182 -9.44 11.27 -3.69
N ILE A 183 -10.17 11.13 -2.58
CA ILE A 183 -11.31 10.19 -2.45
C ILE A 183 -12.39 10.53 -3.48
N ARG A 184 -12.76 11.82 -3.59
CA ARG A 184 -13.75 12.28 -4.57
C ARG A 184 -13.30 12.06 -6.00
N ALA A 185 -12.05 12.40 -6.31
CA ALA A 185 -11.49 12.21 -7.63
C ALA A 185 -11.51 10.72 -8.06
N ALA A 186 -11.19 9.81 -7.14
CA ALA A 186 -11.29 8.37 -7.38
C ALA A 186 -12.76 7.94 -7.57
N ALA A 187 -13.66 8.34 -6.68
CA ALA A 187 -15.07 7.95 -6.73
C ALA A 187 -15.80 8.45 -7.98
N PHE A 188 -15.41 9.61 -8.54
CA PHE A 188 -16.02 10.16 -9.75
C PHE A 188 -15.40 9.63 -11.05
N ALA A 189 -14.30 8.90 -10.97
CA ALA A 189 -13.72 8.22 -12.12
C ALA A 189 -14.73 7.19 -12.67
N PRO A 190 -15.00 7.15 -13.98
CA PRO A 190 -16.00 6.23 -14.56
C PRO A 190 -15.77 4.76 -14.19
N GLU A 191 -14.49 4.38 -14.04
CA GLU A 191 -14.05 3.03 -13.70
C GLU A 191 -14.62 2.54 -12.38
N LEU A 192 -14.67 3.42 -11.36
CA LEU A 192 -15.28 3.11 -10.07
C LEU A 192 -16.76 3.45 -10.05
N ARG A 193 -17.13 4.66 -10.49
CA ARG A 193 -18.51 5.17 -10.38
C ARG A 193 -19.55 4.26 -11.00
N GLN A 194 -19.27 3.67 -12.17
CA GLN A 194 -20.22 2.80 -12.88
C GLN A 194 -20.40 1.42 -12.24
N ARG A 195 -19.50 1.05 -11.31
CA ARG A 195 -19.44 -0.28 -10.67
C ARG A 195 -19.90 -0.25 -9.21
N MET A 196 -20.07 0.94 -8.63
CA MET A 196 -20.65 1.11 -7.31
C MET A 196 -22.18 0.92 -7.37
N THR A 197 -22.76 0.31 -6.34
CA THR A 197 -24.22 0.09 -6.28
C THR A 197 -24.97 1.44 -6.22
N PRO A 198 -25.93 1.70 -7.13
CA PRO A 198 -26.64 2.99 -7.19
C PRO A 198 -27.34 3.40 -5.90
N ALA A 199 -27.89 2.43 -5.14
CA ALA A 199 -28.54 2.69 -3.86
C ALA A 199 -27.60 3.33 -2.83
N LEU A 200 -26.33 2.93 -2.81
CA LEU A 200 -25.30 3.49 -1.92
C LEU A 200 -24.84 4.89 -2.36
N LEU A 201 -25.15 5.28 -3.60
CA LEU A 201 -24.85 6.60 -4.16
C LEU A 201 -26.04 7.57 -4.11
N ALA A 202 -27.23 7.10 -3.71
CA ALA A 202 -28.47 7.89 -3.75
C ALA A 202 -28.36 9.21 -2.99
N ASP A 203 -27.78 9.16 -1.78
CA ASP A 203 -27.54 10.35 -0.95
C ASP A 203 -26.28 11.12 -1.34
N LYS A 204 -25.56 10.71 -2.39
CA LYS A 204 -24.35 11.38 -2.89
C LYS A 204 -23.27 11.57 -1.80
N PRO A 205 -22.88 10.53 -1.05
CA PRO A 205 -21.97 10.68 0.09
C PRO A 205 -20.62 11.33 -0.28
N PHE A 206 -20.08 11.01 -1.46
CA PHE A 206 -18.83 11.61 -1.95
C PHE A 206 -18.93 13.11 -2.25
N GLU A 207 -20.09 13.62 -2.67
CA GLU A 207 -20.30 15.06 -2.92
C GLU A 207 -20.32 15.85 -1.59
N GLN A 208 -20.84 15.25 -0.53
CA GLN A 208 -20.98 15.87 0.79
C GLN A 208 -19.66 15.99 1.56
N LEU A 209 -18.63 15.20 1.21
CA LEU A 209 -17.37 15.12 1.96
C LEU A 209 -16.67 16.47 2.13
N VAL A 210 -16.63 17.32 1.10
CA VAL A 210 -15.93 18.63 1.17
C VAL A 210 -16.56 19.48 2.26
N ARG A 211 -17.86 19.73 2.16
CA ARG A 211 -18.60 20.55 3.11
C ARG A 211 -18.50 20.00 4.54
N ALA A 212 -18.62 18.68 4.70
CA ALA A 212 -18.49 18.05 6.01
C ALA A 212 -17.08 18.21 6.61
N SER A 213 -16.04 18.07 5.79
CA SER A 213 -14.65 18.24 6.22
C SER A 213 -14.30 19.68 6.55
N GLU A 214 -14.79 20.65 5.78
CA GLU A 214 -14.62 22.08 6.03
C GLU A 214 -15.33 22.50 7.32
N ALA A 215 -16.57 22.04 7.53
CA ALA A 215 -17.31 22.32 8.76
C ALA A 215 -16.60 21.79 10.01
N LEU A 216 -16.02 20.59 9.95
CA LEU A 216 -15.19 20.06 11.04
C LEU A 216 -13.92 20.90 11.25
N ALA A 217 -13.24 21.28 10.17
CA ALA A 217 -12.04 22.10 10.24
C ALA A 217 -12.32 23.47 10.89
N ASP A 218 -13.43 24.10 10.53
CA ASP A 218 -13.84 25.39 11.08
C ASP A 218 -14.23 25.27 12.56
N ALA A 219 -14.99 24.23 12.93
CA ALA A 219 -15.34 23.95 14.32
C ALA A 219 -14.09 23.69 15.20
N LEU A 220 -13.11 22.95 14.68
CA LEU A 220 -11.83 22.69 15.37
C LEU A 220 -11.02 23.97 15.59
N ARG A 221 -10.96 24.87 14.60
CA ARG A 221 -10.26 26.16 14.73
C ARG A 221 -10.97 27.11 15.70
N ALA A 222 -12.30 27.09 15.68
CA ALA A 222 -13.11 27.92 16.57
C ALA A 222 -13.18 27.36 18.01
N GLY A 223 -12.86 26.08 18.22
CA GLY A 223 -13.05 25.41 19.51
C GLY A 223 -14.52 25.24 19.88
N ASP A 224 -15.39 25.01 18.88
CA ASP A 224 -16.84 24.95 19.07
C ASP A 224 -17.29 23.63 19.71
N ALA A 225 -18.33 23.69 20.57
CA ALA A 225 -19.02 22.54 21.14
C ALA A 225 -19.63 21.62 20.06
N THR A 226 -19.89 22.13 18.86
CA THR A 226 -20.40 21.34 17.72
C THR A 226 -19.34 20.45 17.05
N THR A 227 -18.06 20.57 17.43
CA THR A 227 -16.95 19.80 16.86
C THR A 227 -17.23 18.28 16.83
N GLY A 228 -17.75 17.73 17.93
CA GLY A 228 -18.10 16.31 18.02
C GLY A 228 -19.21 15.89 17.05
N GLN A 229 -20.19 16.77 16.80
CA GLN A 229 -21.28 16.53 15.85
C GLN A 229 -20.74 16.52 14.40
N HIS A 230 -19.93 17.50 14.03
CA HIS A 230 -19.30 17.56 12.71
C HIS A 230 -18.39 16.35 12.45
N ALA A 231 -17.63 15.92 13.46
CA ALA A 231 -16.81 14.72 13.37
C ALA A 231 -17.65 13.45 13.17
N THR A 232 -18.73 13.30 13.92
CA THR A 232 -19.63 12.15 13.81
C THR A 232 -20.27 12.07 12.43
N TYR A 233 -20.74 13.21 11.92
CA TYR A 233 -21.32 13.30 10.58
C TYR A 233 -20.31 12.97 9.48
N LEU A 234 -19.08 13.51 9.57
CA LEU A 234 -18.01 13.17 8.61
C LEU A 234 -17.69 11.67 8.66
N ARG A 235 -17.55 11.06 9.85
CA ARG A 235 -17.31 9.61 9.99
C ARG A 235 -18.43 8.78 9.38
N ALA A 236 -19.69 9.18 9.59
CA ALA A 236 -20.83 8.52 8.95
C ALA A 236 -20.74 8.58 7.42
N LEU A 237 -20.41 9.74 6.84
CA LEU A 237 -20.19 9.87 5.40
C LEU A 237 -19.04 8.97 4.89
N LEU A 238 -17.93 8.89 5.65
CA LEU A 238 -16.80 8.01 5.32
C LEU A 238 -17.18 6.54 5.34
N GLN A 239 -18.02 6.11 6.28
CA GLN A 239 -18.57 4.76 6.31
C GLN A 239 -19.41 4.46 5.06
N HIS A 240 -20.27 5.39 4.63
CA HIS A 240 -21.04 5.25 3.38
C HIS A 240 -20.12 5.20 2.16
N CYS A 241 -19.06 6.02 2.13
CA CYS A 241 -18.07 6.00 1.05
C CYS A 241 -17.32 4.66 0.97
N ARG A 242 -16.97 4.05 2.11
CA ARG A 242 -16.38 2.70 2.14
C ARG A 242 -17.36 1.67 1.61
N ALA A 243 -18.60 1.64 2.11
CA ALA A 243 -19.60 0.69 1.65
C ALA A 243 -19.83 0.80 0.12
N ALA A 244 -19.89 2.02 -0.41
CA ALA A 244 -19.98 2.23 -1.86
C ALA A 244 -18.75 1.67 -2.60
N ALA A 245 -17.54 1.92 -2.11
CA ALA A 245 -16.31 1.36 -2.71
C ALA A 245 -16.25 -0.17 -2.63
N ASP A 246 -16.69 -0.76 -1.53
CA ASP A 246 -16.69 -2.22 -1.32
C ASP A 246 -17.63 -2.93 -2.29
N SER A 247 -18.77 -2.31 -2.63
CA SER A 247 -19.73 -2.84 -3.60
C SER A 247 -19.16 -3.04 -5.01
N VAL A 248 -18.04 -2.39 -5.34
CA VAL A 248 -17.34 -2.60 -6.61
C VAL A 248 -16.85 -4.04 -6.74
N HIS A 249 -16.48 -4.69 -5.62
CA HIS A 249 -15.99 -6.07 -5.66
C HIS A 249 -17.07 -7.03 -6.16
N GLU A 250 -18.31 -6.91 -5.66
CA GLU A 250 -19.46 -7.70 -6.11
C GLU A 250 -19.71 -7.52 -7.62
N HIS A 251 -19.62 -6.27 -8.10
CA HIS A 251 -19.76 -5.99 -9.53
C HIS A 251 -18.65 -6.64 -10.37
N LEU A 252 -17.40 -6.61 -9.89
CA LEU A 252 -16.26 -7.27 -10.54
C LEU A 252 -16.39 -8.79 -10.51
N GLU A 253 -16.99 -9.36 -9.45
CA GLU A 253 -17.32 -10.79 -9.35
C GLU A 253 -18.31 -11.21 -10.45
N ALA A 254 -19.32 -10.40 -10.74
CA ALA A 254 -20.28 -10.69 -11.81
C ALA A 254 -19.78 -10.39 -13.23
N HIS A 255 -19.01 -9.31 -13.45
CA HIS A 255 -18.73 -8.78 -14.80
C HIS A 255 -17.27 -8.92 -15.29
N GLY A 256 -16.38 -9.41 -14.42
CA GLY A 256 -14.95 -9.61 -14.73
C GLY A 256 -14.04 -8.80 -13.81
N VAL A 257 -12.91 -9.39 -13.42
CA VAL A 257 -11.96 -8.78 -12.49
C VAL A 257 -10.94 -7.94 -13.25
N SER A 258 -10.74 -6.71 -12.79
CA SER A 258 -9.69 -5.80 -13.24
C SER A 258 -8.79 -5.43 -12.07
N VAL A 259 -7.48 -5.69 -12.20
CA VAL A 259 -6.49 -5.42 -11.16
C VAL A 259 -6.39 -3.93 -10.85
N ASP A 260 -6.43 -3.10 -11.89
CA ASP A 260 -6.34 -1.64 -11.71
C ASP A 260 -7.55 -1.12 -10.92
N ILE A 261 -8.75 -1.67 -11.14
CA ILE A 261 -9.95 -1.30 -10.39
C ILE A 261 -9.83 -1.77 -8.94
N VAL A 262 -9.39 -3.00 -8.69
CA VAL A 262 -9.16 -3.51 -7.33
C VAL A 262 -8.12 -2.67 -6.59
N PHE A 263 -7.05 -2.26 -7.28
CA PHE A 263 -6.05 -1.36 -6.73
C PHE A 263 -6.65 0.00 -6.37
N GLU A 264 -7.43 0.61 -7.25
CA GLU A 264 -8.08 1.91 -6.98
C GLU A 264 -9.08 1.83 -5.82
N VAL A 265 -9.84 0.73 -5.68
CA VAL A 265 -10.70 0.49 -4.51
C VAL A 265 -9.87 0.42 -3.24
N ALA A 266 -8.80 -0.39 -3.21
CA ALA A 266 -7.92 -0.49 -2.06
C ALA A 266 -7.25 0.85 -1.69
N GLN A 267 -6.88 1.64 -2.70
CA GLN A 267 -6.34 2.98 -2.54
C GLN A 267 -7.38 3.95 -1.95
N LEU A 268 -8.63 3.90 -2.42
CA LEU A 268 -9.73 4.70 -1.87
C LEU A 268 -9.98 4.33 -0.41
N GLN A 269 -10.10 3.04 -0.09
CA GLN A 269 -10.27 2.56 1.28
C GLN A 269 -9.13 3.01 2.19
N ALA A 270 -7.88 2.91 1.73
CA ALA A 270 -6.71 3.35 2.49
C ALA A 270 -6.71 4.86 2.77
N ARG A 271 -7.17 5.68 1.80
CA ARG A 271 -7.35 7.12 1.99
C ARG A 271 -8.46 7.44 2.98
N VAL A 272 -9.57 6.70 2.95
CA VAL A 272 -10.65 6.86 3.95
C VAL A 272 -10.14 6.51 5.35
N GLN A 273 -9.41 5.39 5.49
CA GLN A 273 -8.81 5.01 6.76
C GLN A 273 -7.82 6.05 7.28
N ARG A 274 -7.00 6.61 6.38
CA ARG A 274 -6.08 7.70 6.73
C ARG A 274 -6.84 8.90 7.27
N LEU A 275 -7.92 9.28 6.60
CA LEU A 275 -8.74 10.41 7.01
C LEU A 275 -9.36 10.20 8.40
N GLU A 276 -9.81 8.98 8.72
CA GLU A 276 -10.28 8.67 10.08
C GLU A 276 -9.18 8.83 11.14
N TRP A 277 -7.97 8.33 10.90
CA TRP A 277 -6.86 8.52 11.83
C TRP A 277 -6.51 10.01 12.04
N LEU A 278 -6.65 10.85 11.01
CA LEU A 278 -6.45 12.30 11.16
C LEU A 278 -7.58 12.95 11.97
N ILE A 279 -8.82 12.47 11.83
CA ILE A 279 -9.94 12.92 12.67
C ILE A 279 -9.70 12.53 14.13
N ASP A 280 -9.28 11.29 14.40
CA ASP A 280 -8.96 10.82 15.75
C ASP A 280 -7.86 11.65 16.39
N LEU A 281 -6.76 11.88 15.67
CA LEU A 281 -5.65 12.72 16.12
C LEU A 281 -6.09 14.17 16.37
N ALA A 282 -6.89 14.77 15.49
CA ALA A 282 -7.33 16.15 15.64
C ALA A 282 -8.24 16.36 16.86
N LEU A 283 -9.02 15.33 17.24
CA LEU A 283 -9.99 15.37 18.34
C LEU A 283 -9.43 14.90 19.69
N SER A 284 -8.28 14.22 19.69
CA SER A 284 -7.75 13.59 20.90
C SER A 284 -7.31 14.60 21.96
N ASP A 285 -7.62 14.28 23.22
CA ASP A 285 -7.08 14.96 24.40
C ASP A 285 -5.59 14.61 24.63
N MET A 286 -5.10 13.54 24.01
CA MET A 286 -3.74 13.02 24.10
C MET A 286 -3.10 12.92 22.71
N PRO A 287 -2.95 14.04 21.98
CA PRO A 287 -2.56 14.03 20.57
C PRO A 287 -1.18 13.41 20.33
N GLN A 288 -0.25 13.47 21.29
CA GLN A 288 1.04 12.80 21.18
C GLN A 288 0.94 11.27 21.08
N ARG A 289 -0.08 10.66 21.71
CA ARG A 289 -0.30 9.20 21.66
C ARG A 289 -0.93 8.79 20.34
N GLU A 290 -1.93 9.54 19.87
CA GLU A 290 -2.52 9.30 18.55
C GLU A 290 -1.52 9.54 17.42
N LEU A 291 -0.67 10.57 17.54
CA LEU A 291 0.38 10.83 16.55
C LEU A 291 1.39 9.68 16.50
N GLN A 292 1.76 9.11 17.64
CA GLN A 292 2.62 7.92 17.68
C GLN A 292 1.96 6.76 16.94
N GLN A 293 0.70 6.45 17.22
CA GLN A 293 -0.02 5.34 16.56
C GLN A 293 -0.12 5.57 15.04
N LEU A 294 -0.44 6.79 14.63
CA LEU A 294 -0.46 7.18 13.22
C LEU A 294 0.92 6.99 12.60
N LEU A 295 1.99 7.51 13.18
CA LEU A 295 3.36 7.36 12.66
C LEU A 295 3.77 5.87 12.55
N VAL A 296 3.44 5.05 13.55
CA VAL A 296 3.67 3.60 13.52
C VAL A 296 2.94 2.97 12.32
N ALA A 297 1.67 3.31 12.11
CA ALA A 297 0.89 2.84 10.98
C ALA A 297 1.46 3.30 9.64
N LEU A 298 1.85 4.58 9.53
CA LEU A 298 2.44 5.18 8.32
C LEU A 298 3.76 4.51 7.94
N VAL A 299 4.65 4.33 8.91
CA VAL A 299 5.95 3.67 8.72
C VAL A 299 5.73 2.21 8.31
N GLY A 300 4.82 1.49 8.97
CA GLY A 300 4.47 0.12 8.62
C GLY A 300 3.90 -0.03 7.21
N VAL A 301 2.99 0.88 6.80
CA VAL A 301 2.41 0.89 5.44
C VAL A 301 3.47 1.25 4.38
N SER A 302 4.29 2.26 4.64
CA SER A 302 5.39 2.67 3.74
C SER A 302 6.37 1.52 3.47
N ARG A 303 6.68 0.70 4.48
CA ARG A 303 7.51 -0.51 4.33
C ARG A 303 6.86 -1.56 3.44
N ARG A 304 5.59 -1.94 3.72
CA ARG A 304 4.85 -2.92 2.90
C ARG A 304 4.82 -2.49 1.43
N ARG A 305 4.71 -1.19 1.17
CA ARG A 305 4.72 -0.63 -0.19
C ARG A 305 6.10 -0.55 -0.86
N ARG A 306 7.22 -0.66 -0.15
CA ARG A 306 8.51 -0.86 -0.85
C ARG A 306 8.65 -2.25 -1.49
N SER A 307 7.80 -3.19 -1.08
CA SER A 307 7.81 -4.55 -1.61
C SER A 307 6.91 -4.67 -2.84
N LEU A 308 7.54 -4.91 -4.00
CA LEU A 308 6.82 -5.30 -5.23
C LEU A 308 6.11 -6.65 -5.05
N ARG A 309 6.70 -7.56 -4.27
CA ARG A 309 6.10 -8.87 -3.99
C ARG A 309 4.80 -8.75 -3.19
N ALA A 310 4.77 -7.87 -2.18
CA ALA A 310 3.56 -7.66 -1.38
C ALA A 310 2.41 -7.10 -2.23
N LEU A 311 2.72 -6.14 -3.11
CA LEU A 311 1.74 -5.56 -4.04
C LEU A 311 1.13 -6.59 -4.98
N LEU A 312 1.97 -7.42 -5.61
CA LEU A 312 1.48 -8.46 -6.50
C LEU A 312 0.78 -9.58 -5.70
N GLY A 313 1.28 -9.95 -4.52
CA GLY A 313 0.67 -11.01 -3.69
C GLY A 313 -0.76 -10.69 -3.21
N GLU A 314 -0.99 -9.46 -2.72
CA GLU A 314 -2.31 -9.04 -2.23
C GLU A 314 -3.37 -8.99 -3.35
N GLN A 315 -2.95 -8.71 -4.59
CA GLN A 315 -3.87 -8.50 -5.71
C GLN A 315 -4.07 -9.74 -6.59
N TYR A 316 -3.03 -10.58 -6.71
CA TYR A 316 -3.10 -11.80 -7.52
C TYR A 316 -3.93 -12.89 -6.84
N SER A 317 -4.12 -12.87 -5.51
CA SER A 317 -4.94 -13.87 -4.80
C SER A 317 -6.39 -13.87 -5.30
N LEU A 318 -6.98 -12.70 -5.56
CA LEU A 318 -8.34 -12.54 -6.07
C LEU A 318 -8.47 -12.94 -7.54
N MET A 319 -7.45 -12.66 -8.35
CA MET A 319 -7.41 -13.13 -9.74
C MET A 319 -7.19 -14.63 -9.84
N ALA A 320 -6.31 -15.20 -9.00
CA ALA A 320 -6.04 -16.63 -8.95
C ALA A 320 -7.27 -17.41 -8.49
N ARG A 321 -8.01 -16.91 -7.49
CA ARG A 321 -9.29 -17.49 -7.08
C ARG A 321 -10.28 -17.52 -8.25
N LYS A 322 -10.44 -16.40 -8.96
CA LYS A 322 -11.39 -16.34 -10.07
C LYS A 322 -10.98 -17.15 -11.30
N VAL A 323 -9.69 -17.22 -11.60
CA VAL A 323 -9.15 -18.11 -12.65
C VAL A 323 -9.44 -19.56 -12.25
N ALA A 324 -9.25 -19.93 -10.98
CA ALA A 324 -9.58 -21.26 -10.47
C ALA A 324 -11.10 -21.55 -10.55
N GLU A 325 -11.97 -20.62 -10.14
CA GLU A 325 -13.43 -20.77 -10.18
C GLU A 325 -13.99 -20.85 -11.61
N ARG A 326 -13.51 -19.99 -12.52
CA ARG A 326 -13.96 -19.99 -13.93
C ARG A 326 -13.46 -21.20 -14.71
N HIS A 327 -12.30 -21.75 -14.33
CA HIS A 327 -11.83 -23.03 -14.86
C HIS A 327 -12.60 -24.20 -14.24
N ALA A 328 -12.98 -24.14 -12.97
CA ALA A 328 -13.81 -25.16 -12.32
C ALA A 328 -15.19 -25.30 -12.99
N GLU A 329 -15.87 -24.19 -13.32
CA GLU A 329 -17.15 -24.20 -14.04
C GLU A 329 -17.06 -24.78 -15.47
N THR A 330 -15.88 -24.71 -16.12
CA THR A 330 -15.65 -25.36 -17.44
C THR A 330 -15.09 -26.78 -17.33
N GLY A 331 -14.84 -27.27 -16.11
CA GLY A 331 -14.15 -28.52 -15.81
C GLY A 331 -15.01 -29.66 -15.30
N GLU A 332 -16.25 -29.41 -14.86
CA GLU A 332 -17.12 -30.46 -14.29
C GLU A 332 -17.35 -31.63 -15.27
N HIS A 333 -17.33 -31.37 -16.58
CA HIS A 333 -17.45 -32.40 -17.61
C HIS A 333 -16.31 -33.43 -17.66
N TYR A 334 -15.20 -33.21 -16.94
CA TYR A 334 -14.10 -34.19 -16.81
C TYR A 334 -14.22 -35.07 -15.56
N ILE A 335 -15.17 -34.78 -14.66
CA ILE A 335 -15.35 -35.51 -13.40
C ILE A 335 -16.58 -36.40 -13.54
N THR A 336 -16.36 -37.70 -13.74
CA THR A 336 -17.44 -38.68 -13.88
C THR A 336 -17.89 -39.15 -12.49
N ARG A 337 -19.16 -38.93 -12.13
CA ARG A 337 -19.75 -39.29 -10.84
C ARG A 337 -20.54 -40.61 -10.89
N ASN A 338 -20.84 -41.13 -12.09
CA ASN A 338 -21.52 -42.42 -12.28
C ASN A 338 -20.89 -43.27 -13.41
N ARG A 339 -21.31 -44.53 -13.51
CA ARG A 339 -20.75 -45.51 -14.46
C ARG A 339 -21.04 -45.17 -15.92
N ASP A 340 -22.13 -44.47 -16.20
CA ASP A 340 -22.51 -44.12 -17.57
C ASP A 340 -21.73 -42.91 -18.08
N GLU A 341 -21.46 -41.93 -17.21
CA GLU A 341 -20.52 -40.83 -17.46
C GLU A 341 -19.09 -41.35 -17.71
N TYR A 342 -18.65 -42.36 -16.96
CA TYR A 342 -17.34 -43.00 -17.19
C TYR A 342 -17.25 -43.62 -18.59
N ARG A 343 -18.29 -44.32 -19.06
CA ARG A 343 -18.33 -44.89 -20.42
C ARG A 343 -18.41 -43.81 -21.51
N ALA A 344 -19.08 -42.69 -21.25
CA ALA A 344 -19.10 -41.56 -22.16
C ALA A 344 -17.72 -40.90 -22.26
N MET A 345 -17.06 -40.67 -21.14
CA MET A 345 -15.70 -40.13 -21.08
C MET A 345 -14.69 -41.06 -21.76
N LEU A 346 -14.79 -42.38 -21.56
CA LEU A 346 -13.91 -43.35 -22.21
C LEU A 346 -14.05 -43.33 -23.74
N ARG A 347 -15.28 -43.22 -24.26
CA ARG A 347 -15.53 -43.09 -25.70
C ARG A 347 -14.99 -41.77 -26.26
N ALA A 348 -15.20 -40.67 -25.55
CA ALA A 348 -14.66 -39.37 -25.92
C ALA A 348 -13.12 -39.37 -25.92
N ALA A 349 -12.49 -40.03 -24.95
CA ALA A 349 -11.04 -40.17 -24.85
C ALA A 349 -10.47 -41.08 -25.95
N ALA A 350 -11.17 -42.16 -26.29
CA ALA A 350 -10.81 -43.03 -27.42
C ALA A 350 -10.87 -42.27 -28.75
N GLY A 351 -11.91 -41.45 -28.97
CA GLY A 351 -12.01 -40.56 -30.12
C GLY A 351 -10.88 -39.52 -30.16
N GLY A 352 -10.57 -38.93 -29.01
CA GLY A 352 -9.44 -38.02 -28.87
C GLY A 352 -8.10 -38.65 -29.22
N GLY A 353 -7.84 -39.86 -28.71
CA GLY A 353 -6.64 -40.65 -28.99
C GLY A 353 -6.54 -41.06 -30.47
N ALA A 354 -7.66 -41.42 -31.10
CA ALA A 354 -7.69 -41.76 -32.53
C ALA A 354 -7.30 -40.57 -33.41
N ILE A 355 -7.80 -39.37 -33.11
CA ILE A 355 -7.42 -38.15 -33.85
C ILE A 355 -5.95 -37.84 -33.66
N ILE A 356 -5.43 -37.83 -32.43
CA ILE A 356 -4.01 -37.53 -32.17
C ILE A 356 -3.08 -38.58 -32.83
N GLY A 357 -3.48 -39.85 -32.83
CA GLY A 357 -2.80 -40.90 -33.58
C GLY A 357 -2.77 -40.59 -35.07
N GLY A 358 -3.93 -40.23 -35.65
CA GLY A 358 -4.05 -39.80 -37.04
C GLY A 358 -3.19 -38.57 -37.37
N THR A 359 -3.20 -37.54 -36.52
CA THR A 359 -2.34 -36.35 -36.65
C THR A 359 -0.87 -36.73 -36.72
N THR A 360 -0.45 -37.71 -35.92
CA THR A 360 0.93 -38.19 -35.87
C THR A 360 1.32 -38.90 -37.16
N PHE A 361 0.46 -39.80 -37.67
CA PHE A 361 0.69 -40.45 -38.96
C PHE A 361 0.73 -39.44 -40.12
N ALA A 362 -0.20 -38.48 -40.15
CA ALA A 362 -0.22 -37.41 -41.14
C ALA A 362 1.04 -36.54 -41.07
N LYS A 363 1.57 -36.27 -39.88
CA LYS A 363 2.84 -35.54 -39.70
C LYS A 363 4.01 -36.29 -40.33
N PHE A 364 4.12 -37.59 -40.10
CA PHE A 364 5.17 -38.41 -40.71
C PHE A 364 5.00 -38.50 -42.23
N ALA A 365 3.77 -38.59 -42.75
CA ALA A 365 3.50 -38.55 -44.18
C ALA A 365 3.91 -37.21 -44.81
N ILE A 366 3.57 -36.07 -44.18
CA ILE A 366 3.97 -34.73 -44.63
C ILE A 366 5.50 -34.59 -44.67
N LEU A 367 6.19 -35.14 -43.66
CA LEU A 367 7.65 -35.12 -43.60
C LEU A 367 8.29 -36.01 -44.68
N ALA A 368 7.67 -37.15 -44.99
CA ALA A 368 8.14 -38.09 -46.01
C ALA A 368 8.02 -37.55 -47.45
N LEU A 369 7.17 -36.55 -47.69
CA LEU A 369 7.01 -35.92 -49.01
C LEU A 369 8.21 -35.06 -49.44
N GLY A 370 9.19 -34.82 -48.56
CA GLY A 370 10.44 -34.12 -48.92
C GLY A 370 10.22 -32.67 -49.40
N LEU A 371 9.15 -32.01 -48.96
CA LEU A 371 8.80 -30.65 -49.36
C LEU A 371 9.86 -29.63 -48.87
N ALA A 372 9.92 -28.48 -49.55
CA ALA A 372 10.73 -27.36 -49.09
C ALA A 372 10.35 -26.95 -47.65
N PRO A 373 11.29 -26.44 -46.83
CA PRO A 373 11.08 -26.23 -45.39
C PRO A 373 9.85 -25.41 -45.03
N PHE A 374 9.52 -24.40 -45.85
CA PHE A 374 8.31 -23.59 -45.69
C PHE A 374 7.03 -24.43 -45.80
N TRP A 375 6.90 -25.23 -46.85
CA TRP A 375 5.70 -26.03 -47.12
C TRP A 375 5.56 -27.21 -46.16
N ALA A 376 6.67 -27.80 -45.73
CA ALA A 376 6.68 -28.80 -44.67
C ALA A 376 6.19 -28.21 -43.33
N GLY A 377 6.68 -27.01 -42.96
CA GLY A 377 6.24 -26.29 -41.77
C GLY A 377 4.76 -25.89 -41.83
N PHE A 378 4.31 -25.35 -42.96
CA PHE A 378 2.90 -25.00 -43.18
C PHE A 378 1.98 -26.23 -43.11
N GLY A 379 2.34 -27.33 -43.77
CA GLY A 379 1.58 -28.58 -43.73
C GLY A 379 1.49 -29.17 -42.33
N ALA A 380 2.59 -29.18 -41.58
CA ALA A 380 2.60 -29.63 -40.19
C ALA A 380 1.73 -28.75 -39.28
N GLY A 381 1.76 -27.43 -39.47
CA GLY A 381 0.92 -26.48 -38.75
C GLY A 381 -0.57 -26.67 -39.05
N MET A 382 -0.94 -26.83 -40.33
CA MET A 382 -2.32 -27.06 -40.76
C MET A 382 -2.86 -28.39 -40.23
N ASN A 383 -2.07 -29.46 -40.31
CA ASN A 383 -2.42 -30.78 -39.76
C ASN A 383 -2.75 -30.69 -38.26
N TYR A 384 -1.94 -29.95 -37.49
CA TYR A 384 -2.18 -29.73 -36.07
C TYR A 384 -3.46 -28.90 -35.83
N ALA A 385 -3.62 -27.77 -36.52
CA ALA A 385 -4.79 -26.90 -36.38
C ALA A 385 -6.11 -27.63 -36.70
N VAL A 386 -6.16 -28.37 -37.81
CA VAL A 386 -7.34 -29.16 -38.21
C VAL A 386 -7.66 -30.24 -37.19
N SER A 387 -6.64 -30.93 -36.67
CA SER A 387 -6.83 -31.97 -35.66
C SER A 387 -7.43 -31.40 -34.36
N PHE A 388 -6.98 -30.22 -33.91
CA PHE A 388 -7.55 -29.56 -32.74
C PHE A 388 -8.95 -28.98 -32.98
N LEU A 389 -9.26 -28.52 -34.19
CA LEU A 389 -10.61 -28.12 -34.57
C LEU A 389 -11.57 -29.32 -34.55
N ILE A 390 -11.17 -30.48 -35.07
CA ILE A 390 -11.98 -31.70 -35.03
C ILE A 390 -12.23 -32.13 -33.58
N LEU A 391 -11.20 -32.14 -32.74
CA LEU A 391 -11.33 -32.45 -31.31
C LEU A 391 -12.32 -31.49 -30.60
N HIS A 392 -12.23 -30.19 -30.92
CA HIS A 392 -13.10 -29.17 -30.34
C HIS A 392 -14.56 -29.32 -30.78
N LEU A 393 -14.80 -29.52 -32.08
CA LEU A 393 -16.15 -29.66 -32.66
C LEU A 393 -16.85 -30.95 -32.23
N LEU A 394 -16.11 -32.03 -32.02
CA LEU A 394 -16.65 -33.32 -31.60
C LEU A 394 -16.72 -33.47 -30.07
N HIS A 395 -16.32 -32.44 -29.32
CA HIS A 395 -16.24 -32.45 -27.86
C HIS A 395 -15.44 -33.64 -27.31
N TRP A 396 -14.40 -34.08 -28.02
CA TRP A 396 -13.57 -35.21 -27.61
C TRP A 396 -12.47 -34.77 -26.64
N THR A 397 -12.13 -35.65 -25.71
CA THR A 397 -11.25 -35.34 -24.59
C THR A 397 -9.82 -35.80 -24.86
N VAL A 398 -8.85 -34.99 -24.48
CA VAL A 398 -7.42 -35.32 -24.53
C VAL A 398 -6.83 -35.18 -23.13
N ALA A 399 -6.07 -36.18 -22.70
CA ALA A 399 -5.58 -36.33 -21.33
C ALA A 399 -4.74 -35.14 -20.82
N THR A 400 -4.27 -34.26 -21.69
CA THR A 400 -3.46 -33.08 -21.33
C THR A 400 -4.22 -32.00 -20.56
N LYS A 401 -5.57 -32.05 -20.53
CA LYS A 401 -6.39 -31.11 -19.74
C LYS A 401 -6.83 -31.61 -18.36
N GLN A 402 -6.69 -32.90 -18.06
CA GLN A 402 -7.21 -33.49 -16.82
C GLN A 402 -6.40 -33.18 -15.53
N PRO A 403 -5.05 -33.09 -15.54
CA PRO A 403 -4.26 -32.85 -14.32
C PRO A 403 -4.50 -31.47 -13.68
N ALA A 404 -4.86 -30.45 -14.47
CA ALA A 404 -5.14 -29.11 -13.97
C ALA A 404 -6.47 -29.03 -13.19
N MET A 405 -7.35 -30.03 -13.35
CA MET A 405 -8.74 -30.01 -12.87
C MET A 405 -9.01 -31.01 -11.74
N THR A 406 -8.14 -32.01 -11.57
CA THR A 406 -8.26 -33.03 -10.50
C THR A 406 -7.66 -32.56 -9.18
N ALA A 407 -6.62 -31.72 -9.21
CA ALA A 407 -5.97 -31.20 -8.00
C ALA A 407 -6.87 -30.32 -7.11
N PRO A 408 -7.73 -29.42 -7.63
CA PRO A 408 -8.65 -28.63 -6.80
C PRO A 408 -9.77 -29.48 -6.17
N ALA A 409 -10.29 -30.49 -6.89
CA ALA A 409 -11.43 -31.30 -6.44
C ALA A 409 -11.10 -32.37 -5.40
N MET A 410 -9.82 -32.67 -5.16
CA MET A 410 -9.36 -33.54 -4.06
C MET A 410 -8.94 -32.76 -2.81
N ALA A 411 -8.92 -31.42 -2.90
CA ALA A 411 -8.54 -30.51 -1.81
C ALA A 411 -9.74 -29.92 -1.06
N GLU A 412 -10.95 -30.04 -1.63
CA GLU A 412 -12.23 -30.07 -0.88
C GLU A 412 -12.47 -31.46 -0.29
#